data_AF-A0A367Y3L9-F1
#
_entry.id   AF-A0A367Y3L9-F1
#
_cell.length_a   1.000
_cell.length_b   1.000
_cell.length_c   1.000
_cell.angle_alpha   90.00
_cell.angle_beta   90.00
_cell.angle_gamma   90.00
#
_symmetry.space_group_name_H-M   'P 1'
#
loop_
_entity.id
_entity.type
_entity.pdbx_description
1 polymer ?
#
loop_
_entity_poly.entity_id
_entity_poly.type
_entity_poly.pdbx_seq_one_letter_code
_entity_poly.pdbx_strand_id
1 'polypeptide(L)'
;MDFCFFLIGFNEYNKPLADIGSIPCYCGHCHNQSAFAVRTINCVTLFFIPVLPFYYTKRLKCNICGTTGGLDSAAMERMKQGQPVAIA
;
A
#
# COMPACT_ATOMS: atom_id res chain seq x y z
N MET A 1 17.64 9.11 -34.88
CA MET A 1 17.73 7.78 -34.24
C MET A 1 17.34 7.97 -32.78
N ASP A 2 16.04 7.81 -32.56
CA ASP A 2 15.31 8.26 -31.38
C ASP A 2 15.57 7.35 -30.18
N PHE A 3 16.34 7.87 -29.22
CA PHE A 3 16.54 7.27 -27.90
C PHE A 3 15.32 7.56 -27.00
N CYS A 4 14.19 6.89 -27.26
CA CYS A 4 12.96 7.06 -26.48
C CYS A 4 12.65 5.87 -25.54
N PHE A 5 13.66 5.10 -25.11
CA PHE A 5 13.46 3.95 -24.22
C PHE A 5 13.39 4.30 -22.71
N PHE A 6 13.61 5.57 -22.32
CA PHE A 6 13.67 5.99 -20.91
C PHE A 6 12.54 6.93 -20.47
N LEU A 7 11.53 7.15 -21.31
CA LEU A 7 10.59 8.25 -21.10
C LEU A 7 9.49 7.96 -20.09
N ILE A 8 8.90 6.76 -20.04
CA ILE A 8 7.69 6.51 -19.24
C ILE A 8 7.91 5.29 -18.33
N GLY A 9 7.67 5.45 -17.03
CA GLY A 9 7.67 4.38 -16.04
C GLY A 9 6.40 4.35 -15.20
N PHE A 10 6.14 3.23 -14.53
CA PHE A 10 5.05 3.08 -13.56
C PHE A 10 5.66 2.77 -12.21
N ASN A 11 5.50 3.67 -11.25
CA ASN A 11 6.01 3.49 -9.90
C ASN A 11 4.88 3.49 -8.88
N GLU A 12 5.06 2.63 -7.87
CA GLU A 12 4.13 2.46 -6.77
C GLU A 12 4.70 3.10 -5.49
N TYR A 13 3.98 4.06 -4.93
CA TYR A 13 4.34 4.72 -3.69
C TYR A 13 3.40 4.28 -2.57
N ASN A 14 3.97 3.75 -1.49
CA ASN A 14 3.22 3.28 -0.33
C ASN A 14 3.43 4.24 0.84
N LYS A 15 2.34 4.84 1.35
CA LYS A 15 2.37 5.72 2.51
C LYS A 15 1.45 5.15 3.60
N PRO A 16 1.87 5.06 4.87
CA PRO A 16 0.97 4.63 5.94
C PRO A 16 -0.25 5.56 6.03
N LEU A 17 -1.43 5.00 6.35
CA LEU A 17 -2.62 5.80 6.62
C LEU A 17 -2.43 6.59 7.91
N ALA A 18 -2.80 7.87 7.91
CA ALA A 18 -2.60 8.74 9.07
C ALA A 18 -3.32 8.23 10.34
N ASP A 19 -4.53 7.70 10.19
CA ASP A 19 -5.37 7.32 11.35
C ASP A 19 -5.13 5.88 11.84
N ILE A 20 -4.78 4.96 10.94
CA ILE A 20 -4.75 3.51 11.21
C ILE A 20 -3.43 2.83 10.79
N GLY A 21 -2.50 3.58 10.21
CA GLY A 21 -1.24 3.04 9.68
C GLY A 21 -0.23 2.63 10.75
N SER A 22 -0.43 3.02 12.00
CA SER A 22 0.39 2.63 13.16
C SER A 22 -0.09 1.35 13.84
N ILE A 23 -1.28 0.86 13.52
CA ILE A 23 -1.89 -0.30 14.18
C ILE A 23 -1.34 -1.59 13.55
N PRO A 24 -0.58 -2.42 14.30
CA PRO A 24 -0.06 -3.67 13.78
C PRO A 24 -1.20 -4.67 13.59
N CYS A 25 -1.26 -5.23 12.39
CA CYS A 25 -2.21 -6.26 12.00
C CYS A 25 -1.51 -7.60 11.85
N TYR A 26 -2.27 -8.68 12.03
CA TYR A 26 -1.76 -10.03 11.87
C TYR A 26 -1.64 -10.41 10.39
N CYS A 27 -0.51 -11.00 10.00
CA CYS A 27 -0.32 -11.56 8.66
C CYS A 27 -0.40 -13.09 8.73
N GLY A 28 -1.35 -13.68 8.01
CA GLY A 28 -1.53 -15.13 7.91
C GLY A 28 -0.41 -15.86 7.16
N HIS A 29 0.40 -15.14 6.37
CA HIS A 29 1.48 -15.75 5.59
C HIS A 29 2.78 -15.95 6.40
N CYS A 30 3.22 -14.92 7.13
CA CYS A 30 4.43 -14.98 7.96
C CYS A 30 4.15 -15.19 9.45
N HIS A 31 2.86 -15.32 9.81
CA HIS A 31 2.37 -15.47 11.18
C HIS A 31 2.88 -14.40 12.17
N ASN A 32 3.13 -13.18 11.69
CA ASN A 32 3.65 -12.07 12.49
C ASN A 32 2.70 -10.85 12.47
N GLN A 33 2.77 -10.02 13.51
CA GLN A 33 2.01 -8.77 13.65
C GLN A 33 2.73 -7.60 12.99
N SER A 34 2.95 -7.71 11.68
CA SER A 34 3.74 -6.73 10.91
C SER A 34 3.05 -6.27 9.64
N ALA A 35 1.72 -6.43 9.59
CA ALA A 35 0.88 -5.84 8.56
C ALA A 35 0.43 -4.44 8.98
N PHE A 36 0.50 -3.48 8.06
CA PHE A 36 0.09 -2.10 8.30
C PHE A 36 -0.83 -1.60 7.19
N ALA A 37 -1.76 -0.72 7.55
CA ALA A 37 -2.66 -0.09 6.59
C ALA A 37 -1.89 0.99 5.80
N VAL A 38 -1.75 0.76 4.50
CA VAL A 38 -1.04 1.66 3.57
C VAL A 38 -1.98 2.18 2.48
N ARG A 39 -1.77 3.44 2.13
CA ARG A 39 -2.30 4.06 0.91
C ARG A 39 -1.24 3.88 -0.15
N THR A 40 -1.64 3.25 -1.24
CA THR A 40 -0.84 3.02 -2.42
C THR A 40 -1.25 4.00 -3.50
N ILE A 41 -0.27 4.69 -4.06
CA ILE A 41 -0.43 5.65 -5.14
C ILE A 41 0.40 5.15 -6.30
N ASN A 42 -0.25 4.84 -7.42
CA ASN A 42 0.44 4.51 -8.65
C ASN A 42 0.61 5.78 -9.49
N CYS A 43 1.85 6.10 -9.82
CA CYS A 43 2.20 7.26 -10.61
C CYS A 43 2.88 6.85 -11.91
N VAL A 44 2.49 7.51 -12.99
CA VAL A 44 3.26 7.53 -14.22
C VAL A 44 4.44 8.48 -14.01
N THR A 45 5.64 7.95 -14.18
CA THR A 45 6.89 8.71 -14.10
C THR A 45 7.35 9.07 -15.51
N LEU A 46 7.83 10.30 -15.69
CA LEU A 46 8.53 10.74 -16.89
C LEU A 46 9.98 11.02 -16.50
N PHE A 47 10.95 10.38 -17.15
CA PHE A 47 12.37 10.47 -16.75
C PHE A 47 12.59 10.23 -15.24
N PHE A 48 11.93 9.21 -14.67
CA PHE A 48 11.97 8.88 -13.24
C PHE A 48 11.32 9.92 -12.29
N ILE A 49 10.83 11.05 -12.79
CA ILE A 49 10.08 12.04 -12.02
C ILE A 49 8.60 11.63 -12.03
N PRO A 50 7.94 11.40 -10.88
CA PRO A 50 6.50 11.11 -10.84
C PRO A 50 5.71 12.34 -11.28
N VAL A 51 5.06 12.27 -12.44
CA VAL A 51 4.36 13.42 -13.04
C VAL A 51 2.86 13.32 -12.82
N LEU A 52 2.28 12.12 -12.93
CA LEU A 52 0.83 11.96 -12.89
C LEU A 52 0.40 10.75 -12.03
N PRO A 53 -0.28 10.96 -10.89
CA PRO A 53 -0.91 9.89 -10.14
C PRO A 53 -2.21 9.45 -10.84
N PHE A 54 -2.38 8.16 -11.11
CA PHE A 54 -3.56 7.65 -11.82
C PHE A 54 -4.42 6.70 -10.97
N TYR A 55 -3.86 6.09 -9.93
CA TYR A 55 -4.62 5.14 -9.11
C TYR A 55 -4.32 5.29 -7.62
N TYR A 56 -5.37 5.27 -6.82
CA TYR A 56 -5.29 5.32 -5.36
C TYR A 56 -5.96 4.07 -4.79
N THR A 57 -5.22 3.30 -4.00
CA THR A 57 -5.72 2.10 -3.34
C THR A 57 -5.40 2.12 -1.87
N LYS A 58 -6.31 1.60 -1.05
CA LYS A 58 -6.05 1.34 0.37
C LYS A 58 -5.94 -0.17 0.55
N ARG A 59 -4.86 -0.61 1.18
CA ARG A 59 -4.60 -2.04 1.42
C ARG A 59 -3.79 -2.23 2.68
N LEU A 60 -3.85 -3.42 3.24
CA LEU A 60 -2.93 -3.89 4.25
C LEU A 60 -1.69 -4.46 3.56
N LYS A 61 -0.50 -4.09 4.01
CA LYS A 61 0.77 -4.62 3.50
C LYS A 61 1.65 -5.07 4.65
N CYS A 62 2.17 -6.28 4.56
CA CYS A 62 3.18 -6.77 5.49
C CYS A 62 4.55 -6.18 5.15
N ASN A 63 5.23 -5.61 6.15
CA ASN A 63 6.60 -5.09 5.99
C ASN A 63 7.67 -6.19 5.94
N ILE A 64 7.33 -7.43 6.34
CA ILE A 64 8.26 -8.56 6.38
C ILE A 64 8.19 -9.37 5.08
N CYS A 65 7.03 -9.95 4.78
CA CYS A 65 6.87 -10.84 3.61
C CYS A 65 6.32 -10.13 2.37
N GLY A 66 5.88 -8.87 2.49
CA GLY A 66 5.30 -8.12 1.37
C GLY A 66 3.87 -8.53 0.99
N THR A 67 3.27 -9.53 1.64
CA THR A 67 1.88 -9.94 1.41
C THR A 67 0.93 -8.74 1.55
N THR A 68 0.00 -8.62 0.62
CA THR A 68 -1.00 -7.56 0.61
C THR A 68 -2.42 -8.10 0.71
N GLY A 69 -3.26 -7.44 1.49
CA GLY A 69 -4.70 -7.71 1.55
C GLY A 69 -5.51 -6.46 1.21
N GLY A 70 -6.63 -6.64 0.51
CA GLY A 70 -7.59 -5.56 0.30
C GLY A 70 -8.10 -5.02 1.64
N LEU A 71 -8.19 -3.69 1.76
CA LEU A 71 -8.72 -3.05 2.96
C LEU A 71 -10.07 -2.39 2.64
N ASP A 72 -11.15 -3.04 3.07
CA ASP A 72 -12.50 -2.53 2.89
C ASP A 72 -12.87 -1.46 3.93
N SER A 73 -13.91 -0.68 3.63
CA SER A 73 -14.46 0.38 4.48
C SER A 73 -14.83 -0.13 5.87
N ALA A 74 -15.48 -1.29 5.94
CA ALA A 74 -15.83 -1.91 7.22
C ALA A 74 -14.60 -2.32 8.02
N ALA A 75 -13.57 -2.85 7.35
CA ALA A 75 -12.31 -3.23 8.00
C ALA A 75 -11.55 -2.00 8.54
N MET A 76 -11.55 -0.88 7.80
CA MET A 76 -10.96 0.38 8.28
C MET A 76 -11.63 0.88 9.56
N GLU A 77 -12.96 0.81 9.64
CA GLU A 77 -13.70 1.27 10.81
C GLU A 77 -13.44 0.40 12.04
N ARG A 78 -13.31 -0.92 11.84
CA ARG A 78 -12.89 -1.85 12.89
C ARG A 78 -11.49 -1.56 13.40
N MET A 79 -10.54 -1.23 12.51
CA MET A 79 -9.19 -0.81 12.90
C MET A 79 -9.23 0.50 13.70
N LYS A 80 -10.08 1.47 13.34
CA LYS A 80 -10.28 2.70 14.13
C LYS A 80 -10.84 2.43 15.53
N GLN A 81 -11.65 1.39 15.68
CA GLN A 81 -12.18 0.92 16.97
C GLN A 81 -11.19 0.03 17.76
N GLY A 82 -9.96 -0.15 17.26
CA GLY A 82 -8.92 -0.95 17.90
C GLY A 82 -9.07 -2.47 17.71
N GLN A 83 -9.94 -2.92 16.82
CA GLN A 83 -9.98 -4.34 16.44
C GLN A 83 -8.93 -4.65 15.38
N PRO A 84 -8.00 -5.59 15.64
CA PRO A 84 -7.01 -5.98 14.65
C PRO A 84 -7.67 -6.76 13.51
N VAL A 85 -7.31 -6.41 12.28
CA VAL A 85 -7.73 -7.12 11.07
C VAL A 85 -6.58 -8.04 10.65
N ALA A 86 -6.89 -9.24 10.17
CA ALA A 86 -5.89 -10.17 9.65
C ALA A 86 -5.85 -10.11 8.12
N ILE A 87 -4.65 -10.17 7.57
CA ILE A 87 -4.47 -10.52 6.16
C ILE A 87 -4.47 -12.04 6.08
N ALA A 88 -5.41 -12.62 5.34
CA ALA A 88 -5.41 -14.05 5.03
C ALA A 88 -4.31 -14.40 4.02
#